data_AF-A0A817D025-F1
#
_entry.id   AF-A0A817D025-F1
#
_cell.length_a   1.000
_cell.length_b   1.000
_cell.length_c   1.000
_cell.angle_alpha   90.00
_cell.angle_beta   90.00
_cell.angle_gamma   90.00
#
_symmetry.space_group_name_H-M   'P 1'
#
loop_
_entity.id
_entity.type
_entity.pdbx_description
1 polymer ?
#
loop_
_entity_poly.entity_id
_entity_poly.type
_entity_poly.pdbx_seq_one_letter_code
_entity_poly.pdbx_strand_id
1 'polypeptide(L)' 'MSSESQDDLAITNNQLKQCRICLDNDNPNDIISPCLCSGGSAYVHRKCLNDWRSENAGGKVSSFVIYANSNTSSKLF' A
#
# COMPACT_ATOMS: atom_id res chain seq x y z
N MET A 1 -1.52 6.13 -48.51
CA MET A 1 -0.27 5.98 -47.75
C MET A 1 -0.66 6.07 -46.29
N SER A 2 -1.01 4.94 -45.69
CA SER A 2 -1.35 4.83 -44.27
C SER A 2 -0.04 4.80 -43.51
N SER A 3 0.29 5.89 -42.83
CA SER A 3 1.41 5.92 -41.88
C SER A 3 0.82 5.77 -40.48
N GLU A 4 0.47 4.53 -40.14
CA GLU A 4 0.25 4.14 -38.75
C GLU A 4 1.63 4.05 -38.10
N SER A 5 2.03 5.08 -37.36
CA SER A 5 3.27 5.07 -36.59
C SER A 5 3.12 4.09 -35.44
N GLN A 6 3.66 2.89 -35.65
CA GLN A 6 3.86 1.84 -34.65
C GLN A 6 4.91 2.30 -33.64
N ASP A 7 4.49 3.11 -32.68
CA ASP A 7 5.20 3.30 -31.42
C ASP A 7 4.97 2.05 -30.56
N ASP A 8 5.52 0.91 -31.00
CA ASP A 8 5.51 -0.37 -30.28
C ASP A 8 6.44 -0.25 -29.06
N LEU A 9 5.97 0.48 -28.05
CA LEU A 9 6.52 0.49 -26.70
C LEU A 9 6.56 -0.95 -26.21
N ALA A 10 7.76 -1.53 -26.29
CA ALA A 10 8.06 -2.89 -25.91
C ALA A 10 7.28 -3.29 -24.65
N ILE A 11 6.22 -4.07 -24.85
CA ILE A 11 5.54 -4.85 -23.81
C ILE A 11 6.56 -5.91 -23.40
N THR A 12 7.56 -5.46 -22.64
CA THR A 12 8.46 -6.34 -21.94
C THR A 12 7.56 -7.06 -20.95
N ASN A 13 7.26 -8.30 -21.25
CA ASN A 13 6.62 -9.29 -20.38
C ASN A 13 7.48 -9.58 -19.13
N ASN A 14 8.34 -8.65 -18.73
CA ASN A 14 8.90 -8.60 -17.40
C ASN A 14 7.77 -8.09 -16.51
N GLN A 15 6.94 -9.00 -16.03
CA GLN A 15 5.87 -8.72 -15.09
C GLN A 15 6.45 -7.97 -13.90
N LEU A 16 6.42 -6.64 -13.97
CA LEU A 16 6.89 -5.74 -12.95
C LEU A 16 6.08 -6.08 -11.70
N LYS A 17 6.76 -6.65 -10.70
CA LYS A 17 6.13 -7.10 -9.47
C LYS A 17 5.66 -5.84 -8.74
N GLN A 18 4.37 -5.54 -8.82
CA GLN A 18 3.79 -4.36 -8.22
C GLN A 18 3.39 -4.63 -6.78
N CYS A 19 3.72 -3.74 -5.86
CA CYS A 19 3.31 -3.84 -4.46
C CYS A 19 1.80 -3.63 -4.33
N ARG A 20 1.07 -4.60 -3.78
CA ARG A 20 -0.40 -4.50 -3.63
C ARG A 20 -0.88 -3.46 -2.61
N ILE A 21 0.02 -2.92 -1.78
CA ILE A 21 -0.31 -1.95 -0.72
C ILE A 21 -0.20 -0.52 -1.26
N CYS A 22 0.93 -0.16 -1.86
CA CYS A 22 1.18 1.19 -2.38
C CYS A 22 0.91 1.33 -3.89
N LEU A 23 0.60 0.23 -4.58
CA LEU A 23 0.36 0.18 -6.03
C LEU A 23 1.54 0.68 -6.87
N ASP A 24 2.76 0.57 -6.34
CA ASP A 24 4.00 1.00 -6.98
C ASP A 24 4.95 -0.18 -7.18
N ASN A 25 5.89 -0.04 -8.11
CA ASN A 25 6.99 -0.96 -8.36
C ASN A 25 8.36 -0.29 -8.08
N ASP A 26 8.35 0.81 -7.35
CA ASP A 26 9.56 1.42 -6.81
C ASP A 26 10.25 0.43 -5.86
N ASN A 27 11.44 -0.06 -6.25
CA ASN A 27 12.27 -1.05 -5.54
C ASN A 27 11.87 -2.54 -5.72
N PRO A 28 12.00 -3.11 -6.94
CA PRO A 28 11.71 -4.52 -7.21
C PRO A 28 12.58 -5.51 -6.43
N ASN A 29 13.71 -5.07 -5.86
CA ASN A 29 14.61 -5.89 -5.04
C ASN A 29 14.06 -6.12 -3.62
N ASP A 30 13.20 -5.22 -3.12
CA ASP A 30 12.66 -5.26 -1.74
C ASP A 30 11.20 -5.73 -1.69
N ILE A 31 10.73 -6.33 -2.77
CA ILE A 31 9.42 -6.93 -2.86
C ILE A 31 9.45 -8.40 -2.46
N ILE A 32 8.50 -8.81 -1.62
CA ILE A 32 8.37 -10.16 -1.07
C ILE A 32 6.99 -10.73 -1.37
N SER A 33 6.86 -12.06 -1.34
CA SER A 33 5.56 -12.75 -1.38
C SER A 33 5.22 -13.30 0.00
N PRO A 34 4.51 -12.55 0.86
CA PRO A 34 4.23 -12.97 2.24
C PRO A 34 3.13 -14.05 2.34
N CYS A 35 2.53 -14.43 1.21
CA CYS A 35 1.44 -15.39 1.13
C CYS A 35 1.58 -16.26 -0.12
N LEU A 36 0.80 -17.33 -0.19
CA LEU A 36 0.73 -18.27 -1.32
C LEU A 36 -0.24 -17.79 -2.42
N CYS A 37 -0.64 -16.51 -2.41
CA CYS A 37 -1.50 -15.97 -3.44
C CYS A 37 -0.78 -15.98 -4.80
N SER A 38 -1.55 -16.23 -5.87
CA SER A 38 -1.05 -16.25 -7.24
C SER A 38 -1.35 -14.92 -7.94
N GLY A 39 -0.49 -14.53 -8.89
CA GLY A 39 -0.69 -13.33 -9.71
C GLY A 39 -0.15 -12.04 -9.10
N GLY A 40 -0.60 -10.88 -9.60
CA GLY A 40 -0.07 -9.55 -9.23
C GLY A 40 -0.27 -9.16 -7.76
N SER A 41 -1.23 -9.79 -7.06
CA SER A 41 -1.52 -9.52 -5.65
C SER A 41 -0.64 -10.30 -4.66
N ALA A 42 0.27 -11.13 -5.17
CA ALA A 42 1.24 -11.87 -4.36
C ALA A 42 2.32 -10.96 -3.77
N TYR A 43 2.64 -9.85 -4.43
CA TYR A 43 3.84 -9.06 -4.17
C TYR A 43 3.58 -7.84 -3.27
N VAL A 44 4.47 -7.63 -2.29
CA VAL A 44 4.40 -6.54 -1.31
C VAL A 44 5.81 -6.06 -0.95
N HIS A 45 6.05 -4.74 -0.87
CA HIS A 45 7.32 -4.22 -0.34
C HIS A 45 7.48 -4.57 1.15
N ARG A 46 8.70 -4.93 1.56
CA ARG A 46 9.01 -5.22 2.98
C ARG A 46 8.62 -4.08 3.91
N LYS A 47 8.89 -2.83 3.50
CA LYS A 47 8.49 -1.62 4.24
C LYS A 47 6.96 -1.52 4.37
N CYS A 48 6.23 -1.61 3.26
CA CYS A 48 4.77 -1.53 3.27
C CYS A 48 4.13 -2.61 4.16
N LEU A 49 4.69 -3.83 4.17
CA LEU A 49 4.22 -4.89 5.06
C LEU A 49 4.46 -4.56 6.54
N ASN A 50 5.63 -4.03 6.87
CA ASN A 50 5.97 -3.64 8.24
C ASN A 50 5.11 -2.46 8.73
N ASP A 51 4.88 -1.46 7.87
CA ASP A 51 4.03 -0.30 8.16
C ASP A 51 2.60 -0.78 8.44
N TRP A 52 2.03 -1.60 7.54
CA TRP A 52 0.68 -2.17 7.71
C TRP A 52 0.53 -2.99 9.00
N ARG A 53 1.54 -3.80 9.35
CA ARG A 53 1.53 -4.56 10.61
C ARG A 53 1.61 -3.63 11.83
N SER A 54 2.35 -2.53 11.73
CA SER A 54 2.51 -1.56 12.83
C SER A 54 1.23 -0.75 13.04
N GLU A 55 0.55 -0.36 11.96
CA GLU A 55 -0.78 0.28 12.01
C GLU A 55 -1.83 -0.63 12.68
N ASN A 56 -1.69 -1.94 12.51
CA ASN A 56 -2.63 -2.93 13.08
C ASN A 56 -2.20 -3.51 14.44
N ALA A 57 -0.92 -3.40 14.83
CA ALA A 57 -0.39 -3.92 16.10
C ALA A 57 -0.68 -3.01 17.29
N GLY A 58 -0.90 -1.71 17.05
CA GLY A 58 -1.50 -0.83 18.02
C GLY A 58 -2.99 -1.04 18.01
N GLY A 59 -3.48 -2.00 18.82
CA GLY A 59 -4.89 -2.07 19.17
C GLY A 59 -5.33 -0.69 19.63
N LYS A 60 -5.93 0.08 18.72
CA LYS A 60 -6.82 1.17 19.06
C LYS A 60 -7.92 0.46 19.84
N VAL A 61 -7.77 0.39 21.17
CA VAL A 61 -8.89 0.24 22.08
C VAL A 61 -9.97 1.08 21.48
N SER A 62 -11.06 0.42 21.10
CA SER A 62 -12.20 1.01 20.41
C SER A 62 -12.50 2.38 21.02
N SER A 63 -11.95 3.43 20.42
CA SER A 63 -12.57 4.73 20.46
C SER A 63 -13.74 4.51 19.53
N PHE A 64 -14.81 3.99 20.13
CA PHE A 64 -16.15 4.41 19.80
C PHE A 64 -16.09 5.94 19.89
N VAL A 65 -15.64 6.60 18.82
CA VAL A 65 -15.71 8.04 18.72
C VAL A 65 -17.18 8.32 18.46
N ILE A 66 -17.97 8.33 19.54
CA ILE A 66 -18.96 9.40 19.67
C ILE A 66 -18.11 10.66 19.65
N TYR A 67 -18.18 11.35 18.53
CA TYR A 67 -17.72 12.72 18.29
C TYR A 67 -17.15 13.42 19.54
N ALA A 68 -15.84 13.33 19.78
CA ALA A 68 -15.20 14.09 20.84
C ALA A 68 -14.95 15.52 20.31
N ASN A 69 -15.81 16.46 20.70
CA ASN A 69 -15.64 17.88 20.44
C ASN A 69 -14.49 18.43 21.32
N SER A 70 -13.52 19.07 20.68
CA SER A 70 -12.34 19.67 21.30
C SER A 70 -12.64 21.04 21.93
N ASN A 71 -13.26 21.09 23.11
CA ASN A 71 -13.23 22.23 24.04
C ASN A 71 -13.90 21.77 25.34
N THR A 72 -13.26 21.74 26.51
CA THR A 72 -12.85 22.94 27.23
C THR A 72 -11.77 22.65 28.26
N SER A 73 -10.80 23.55 28.29
CA SER A 73 -9.84 23.73 29.35
C SER A 73 -10.49 23.95 30.71
N SER A 74 -9.80 23.43 31.73
CA SER A 74 -9.46 24.12 32.98
C SER A 74 -10.56 24.42 34.02
N LYS A 75 -10.20 24.08 35.27
CA LYS A 75 -10.62 24.71 36.54
C LYS A 75 -12.08 24.44 36.95
N LEU A 76 -12.47 24.34 38.21
CA LEU A 76 -11.85 24.44 39.54
C LEU A 76 -12.96 24.00 40.53
N PHE A 77 -12.53 23.44 41.67
CA PHE A 77 -13.31 23.07 42.87
C PHE A 77 -14.23 21.84 42.73
#